data_AF-A0AAX0KQ37-F1
#
_entry.id   AF-A0AAX0KQ37-F1
#
_cell.length_a   1.000
_cell.length_b   1.000
_cell.length_c   1.000
_cell.angle_alpha   90.00
_cell.angle_beta   90.00
_cell.angle_gamma   90.00
#
_symmetry.space_group_name_H-M   'P 1'
#
loop_
_entity.id
_entity.type
_entity.pdbx_description
1 polymer ?
#
loop_
_entity_poly.entity_id
_entity_poly.type
_entity_poly.pdbx_seq_one_letter_code
_entity_poly.pdbx_strand_id
1 'polypeptide(L)'
;MPKARGWTVRPLPEPARDLPSGDANRWCKMFAHEIFPEYGYSVYLDGNIRIVSNLKVLRDEFIASHAAIGLFKHPTRSTIDEECTELCDSPRFSPEEKAAMLAQLNRYREDMPTGCGVPLSENSIIFRNHCATNLAPAMQLWWEEYRQNSKRDQLALPWVLQKVDLSVHRWGWSFRHPNPHFIRMPHFSGRSGGALSVARYYLSMHRKTLRNRLKAR
;
A
#
# COMPACT_ATOMS: atom_id res chain seq x y z
N MET A 1 -14.09 -20.78 -2.57
CA MET A 1 -13.54 -19.41 -2.67
C MET A 1 -14.66 -18.45 -3.06
N PRO A 2 -14.78 -17.25 -2.45
CA PRO A 2 -15.83 -16.32 -2.83
C PRO A 2 -15.61 -15.86 -4.27
N LYS A 3 -16.53 -16.20 -5.18
CA LYS A 3 -16.55 -15.72 -6.57
C LYS A 3 -17.13 -14.31 -6.56
N ALA A 4 -16.29 -13.29 -6.54
CA ALA A 4 -16.75 -11.92 -6.78
C ALA A 4 -16.96 -11.73 -8.29
N ARG A 5 -18.13 -11.21 -8.70
CA ARG A 5 -18.43 -10.95 -10.11
C ARG A 5 -17.40 -10.00 -10.71
N GLY A 6 -16.84 -10.36 -11.86
CA GLY A 6 -15.79 -9.57 -12.53
C GLY A 6 -14.37 -9.76 -11.98
N TRP A 7 -14.17 -10.65 -10.99
CA TRP A 7 -12.85 -10.99 -10.48
C TRP A 7 -12.42 -12.37 -10.98
N THR A 8 -11.20 -12.45 -11.52
CA THR A 8 -10.51 -13.71 -11.79
C THR A 8 -9.63 -14.03 -10.59
N VAL A 9 -9.91 -15.14 -9.91
CA VAL A 9 -9.06 -15.61 -8.80
C VAL A 9 -7.91 -16.42 -9.40
N ARG A 10 -6.67 -16.02 -9.09
CA ARG A 10 -5.44 -16.76 -9.43
C ARG A 10 -4.81 -17.33 -8.15
N PRO A 11 -4.13 -18.48 -8.21
CA PRO A 11 -3.32 -18.98 -7.08
C PRO A 11 -2.15 -18.02 -6.80
N LEU A 12 -1.52 -18.16 -5.64
CA LEU A 12 -0.30 -17.42 -5.34
C LEU A 12 0.81 -17.78 -6.36
N PRO A 13 1.60 -16.78 -6.80
CA PRO A 13 2.75 -17.02 -7.66
C PRO A 13 3.76 -17.91 -6.92
N GLU A 14 4.52 -18.70 -7.66
CA GLU A 14 5.43 -19.72 -7.10
C GLU A 14 6.37 -19.17 -6.00
N PRO A 15 7.03 -18.00 -6.17
CA PRO A 15 7.88 -17.42 -5.11
C PRO A 15 7.14 -17.02 -3.83
N ALA A 16 5.81 -16.91 -3.86
CA ALA A 16 4.99 -16.51 -2.72
C ALA A 16 4.20 -17.66 -2.09
N ARG A 17 4.21 -18.87 -2.67
CA ARG A 17 3.36 -19.98 -2.19
C ARG A 17 3.73 -20.45 -0.79
N ASP A 18 5.03 -20.53 -0.53
CA ASP A 18 5.57 -21.08 0.72
C ASP A 18 5.92 -19.99 1.75
N LEU A 19 5.65 -18.73 1.42
CA LEU A 19 5.86 -17.61 2.33
C LEU A 19 4.74 -17.54 3.38
N PRO A 20 5.04 -17.10 4.62
CA PRO A 20 4.02 -16.70 5.57
C PRO A 20 3.03 -15.71 4.94
N SER A 21 1.76 -15.77 5.31
CA SER A 21 0.68 -15.02 4.64
C SER A 21 0.94 -13.51 4.49
N GLY A 22 1.55 -12.87 5.49
CA GLY A 22 1.96 -11.47 5.44
C GLY A 22 3.04 -11.21 4.39
N ASP A 23 4.05 -12.06 4.35
CA ASP A 23 5.17 -11.98 3.40
C ASP A 23 4.68 -12.29 1.97
N ALA A 24 3.82 -13.30 1.79
CA ALA A 24 3.20 -13.62 0.50
C ALA A 24 2.37 -12.44 -0.05
N ASN A 25 1.60 -11.76 0.82
CA ASN A 25 0.89 -10.55 0.44
C ASN A 25 1.85 -9.43 0.02
N ARG A 26 2.97 -9.25 0.72
CA ARG A 26 3.97 -8.23 0.40
C ARG A 26 4.74 -8.55 -0.88
N TRP A 27 5.00 -9.81 -1.17
CA TRP A 27 5.54 -10.23 -2.47
C TRP A 27 4.58 -9.85 -3.60
N CYS A 28 3.31 -10.26 -3.50
CA CYS A 28 2.28 -9.88 -4.47
C CYS A 28 2.10 -8.36 -4.57
N LYS A 29 2.28 -7.64 -3.46
CA LYS A 29 2.27 -6.17 -3.45
C LYS A 29 3.38 -5.64 -4.32
N MET A 30 4.63 -6.07 -4.16
CA MET A 30 5.81 -5.46 -4.77
C MET A 30 6.03 -5.92 -6.22
N PHE A 31 5.81 -7.21 -6.51
CA PHE A 31 6.15 -7.84 -7.79
C PHE A 31 4.97 -8.00 -8.74
N ALA A 32 4.02 -7.05 -8.74
CA ALA A 32 2.89 -7.09 -9.66
C ALA A 32 3.32 -7.13 -11.14
N HIS A 33 4.47 -6.55 -11.48
CA HIS A 33 5.05 -6.55 -12.82
C HIS A 33 5.56 -7.92 -13.27
N GLU A 34 5.97 -8.79 -12.33
CA GLU A 34 6.34 -10.18 -12.62
C GLU A 34 5.13 -11.12 -12.63
N ILE A 35 4.11 -10.82 -11.83
CA ILE A 35 2.89 -11.63 -11.74
C ILE A 35 2.00 -11.42 -12.98
N PHE A 36 2.04 -10.21 -13.54
CA PHE A 36 1.20 -9.76 -14.64
C PHE A 36 2.03 -9.15 -15.78
N PRO A 37 3.00 -9.91 -16.35
CA PRO A 37 3.89 -9.40 -17.39
C PRO A 37 3.15 -9.06 -18.69
N GLU A 38 1.95 -9.61 -18.89
CA GLU A 38 1.09 -9.34 -20.05
C GLU A 38 0.39 -7.97 -19.99
N TYR A 39 0.48 -7.26 -18.86
CA TYR A 39 -0.15 -5.95 -18.65
C TYR A 39 0.91 -4.88 -18.48
N GLY A 40 0.74 -3.73 -19.15
CA GLY A 40 1.62 -2.56 -18.98
C GLY A 40 1.40 -1.81 -17.67
N TYR A 41 0.27 -1.99 -17.01
CA TYR A 41 -0.08 -1.28 -15.77
C TYR A 41 -0.78 -2.20 -14.76
N SER A 42 -0.58 -1.94 -13.48
CA SER A 42 -1.31 -2.61 -12.39
C SER A 42 -1.71 -1.66 -11.27
N VAL A 43 -2.72 -2.08 -10.50
CA VAL A 43 -3.12 -1.43 -9.25
C VAL A 43 -3.18 -2.49 -8.15
N TYR A 44 -2.37 -2.31 -7.11
CA TYR A 44 -2.45 -3.08 -5.88
C TYR A 44 -3.43 -2.42 -4.90
N LEU A 45 -4.18 -3.24 -4.15
CA LEU A 45 -5.08 -2.82 -3.08
C LEU A 45 -4.92 -3.75 -1.87
N ASP A 46 -4.75 -3.19 -0.67
CA ASP A 46 -4.86 -3.98 0.56
C ASP A 46 -6.26 -4.60 0.68
N GLY A 47 -6.35 -5.80 1.26
CA GLY A 47 -7.61 -6.56 1.34
C GLY A 47 -8.76 -5.87 2.10
N ASN A 48 -8.46 -4.82 2.86
CA ASN A 48 -9.46 -3.99 3.56
C ASN A 48 -9.92 -2.76 2.75
N ILE A 49 -9.39 -2.51 1.55
CA ILE A 49 -9.82 -1.42 0.66
C ILE A 49 -10.90 -1.94 -0.30
N ARG A 50 -11.87 -1.08 -0.61
CA ARG A 50 -12.89 -1.34 -1.64
C ARG A 50 -12.94 -0.20 -2.62
N ILE A 51 -13.02 -0.56 -3.90
CA ILE A 51 -13.34 0.37 -4.99
C ILE A 51 -14.86 0.56 -5.00
N VAL A 52 -15.33 1.81 -4.97
CA VAL A 52 -16.76 2.17 -4.95
C VAL A 52 -17.21 3.00 -6.15
N SER A 53 -16.27 3.33 -7.05
CA SER A 53 -16.54 3.98 -8.33
C SER A 53 -15.47 3.61 -9.36
N ASN A 54 -15.66 4.04 -10.60
CA ASN A 54 -14.67 3.81 -11.67
C ASN A 54 -13.36 4.56 -11.36
N LEU A 55 -12.22 3.87 -11.49
CA LEU A 55 -10.89 4.44 -11.30
C LEU A 55 -10.32 5.16 -12.54
N LYS A 56 -11.11 5.32 -13.61
CA LYS A 56 -10.69 5.93 -14.88
C LYS A 56 -9.91 7.23 -14.70
N VAL A 57 -10.41 8.14 -13.86
CA VAL A 57 -9.75 9.43 -13.61
C VAL A 57 -8.34 9.23 -13.02
N LEU A 58 -8.22 8.46 -11.94
CA LEU A 58 -6.91 8.19 -11.31
C LEU A 58 -5.96 7.42 -12.25
N ARG A 59 -6.50 6.48 -13.03
CA ARG A 59 -5.73 5.76 -14.04
C ARG A 59 -5.17 6.72 -15.09
N ASP A 60 -6.02 7.58 -15.64
CA ASP A 60 -5.64 8.50 -16.72
C ASP A 60 -4.64 9.56 -16.21
N GLU A 61 -4.83 10.08 -15.00
CA GLU A 61 -3.85 10.94 -14.31
C GLU A 61 -2.49 10.25 -14.17
N PHE A 62 -2.49 9.00 -13.69
CA PHE A 62 -1.26 8.24 -13.52
C PHE A 62 -0.55 7.99 -14.86
N ILE A 63 -1.29 7.55 -15.89
CA ILE A 63 -0.72 7.31 -17.23
C ILE A 63 -0.12 8.61 -17.79
N ALA A 64 -0.85 9.73 -17.69
CA ALA A 64 -0.40 11.03 -18.21
C ALA A 64 0.83 11.58 -17.50
N SER A 65 1.08 11.19 -16.24
CA SER A 65 2.29 11.60 -15.51
C SER A 65 3.57 10.91 -15.99
N HIS A 66 3.45 9.82 -16.78
CA HIS A 66 4.55 8.96 -17.19
C HIS A 66 5.39 8.38 -16.03
N ALA A 67 4.87 8.44 -14.80
CA ALA A 67 5.56 7.94 -13.62
C ALA A 67 5.63 6.40 -13.61
N ALA A 68 6.66 5.87 -12.98
CA ALA A 68 6.81 4.43 -12.77
C ALA A 68 5.86 3.90 -11.69
N ILE A 69 5.66 4.67 -10.63
CA ILE A 69 4.83 4.30 -9.48
C ILE A 69 3.91 5.45 -9.04
N GLY A 70 2.66 5.14 -8.71
CA GLY A 70 1.67 6.08 -8.22
C GLY A 70 1.33 5.80 -6.76
N LEU A 71 1.47 6.83 -5.91
CA LEU A 71 1.36 6.72 -4.45
C LEU A 71 0.46 7.82 -3.88
N PHE A 72 -0.22 7.50 -2.78
CA PHE A 72 -1.05 8.46 -2.05
C PHE A 72 -0.32 9.02 -0.84
N LYS A 73 -0.56 10.29 -0.55
CA LYS A 73 -0.06 10.95 0.66
C LYS A 73 -0.50 10.18 1.91
N HIS A 74 0.43 9.99 2.84
CA HIS A 74 0.12 9.42 4.13
C HIS A 74 -0.79 10.37 4.95
N PRO A 75 -1.84 9.86 5.64
CA PRO A 75 -2.90 10.69 6.22
C PRO A 75 -2.47 11.59 7.38
N THR A 76 -1.49 11.18 8.18
CA THR A 76 -1.16 11.83 9.46
C THR A 76 0.31 12.13 9.67
N ARG A 77 1.18 11.65 8.77
CA ARG A 77 2.64 11.69 8.93
C ARG A 77 3.27 11.96 7.58
N SER A 78 4.41 12.61 7.57
CA SER A 78 5.07 13.09 6.37
C SER A 78 6.45 12.48 6.16
N THR A 79 7.10 11.99 7.23
CA THR A 79 8.48 11.48 7.19
C THR A 79 8.61 10.07 7.74
N ILE A 80 9.74 9.41 7.44
CA ILE A 80 10.10 8.10 8.02
C ILE A 80 10.36 8.19 9.51
N ASP A 81 10.91 9.31 10.00
CA ASP A 81 11.14 9.56 11.42
C ASP A 81 9.81 9.60 12.19
N GLU A 82 8.84 10.39 11.72
CA GLU A 82 7.50 10.46 12.32
C GLU A 82 6.78 9.11 12.30
N GLU A 83 6.93 8.33 11.21
CA GLU A 83 6.42 6.95 11.16
C GLU A 83 7.08 6.07 12.22
N CYS A 84 8.41 6.07 12.28
CA CYS A 84 9.11 5.22 13.22
C CYS A 84 8.78 5.56 14.67
N THR A 85 8.68 6.84 15.03
CA THR A 85 8.25 7.28 16.37
C THR A 85 6.86 6.73 16.71
N GLU A 86 5.87 6.93 15.83
CA GLU A 86 4.51 6.41 16.06
C GLU A 86 4.47 4.88 16.19
N LEU A 87 5.27 4.17 15.39
CA LEU A 87 5.38 2.72 15.49
C LEU A 87 6.03 2.29 16.81
N CYS A 88 7.08 2.97 17.25
CA CYS A 88 7.76 2.69 18.52
C CYS A 88 6.92 3.03 19.75
N ASP A 89 6.06 4.04 19.68
CA ASP A 89 5.14 4.39 20.77
C ASP A 89 3.94 3.44 20.85
N SER A 90 3.64 2.73 19.75
CA SER A 90 2.51 1.80 19.70
C SER A 90 2.72 0.60 20.64
N PRO A 91 1.70 0.21 21.44
CA PRO A 91 1.76 -1.00 22.25
C PRO A 91 1.59 -2.28 21.43
N ARG A 92 1.40 -2.16 20.11
CA ARG A 92 1.16 -3.30 19.20
C ARG A 92 2.43 -4.05 18.82
N PHE A 93 3.60 -3.47 19.05
CA PHE A 93 4.89 -4.04 18.66
C PHE A 93 5.70 -4.43 19.87
N SER A 94 6.42 -5.54 19.76
CA SER A 94 7.34 -6.00 20.80
C SER A 94 8.56 -5.08 20.90
N PRO A 95 9.31 -5.10 22.02
CA PRO A 95 10.59 -4.40 22.13
C PRO A 95 11.56 -4.73 20.99
N GLU A 96 11.62 -6.00 20.56
CA GLU A 96 12.50 -6.47 19.48
C GLU A 96 12.08 -5.88 18.12
N GLU A 97 10.78 -5.85 17.82
CA GLU A 97 10.27 -5.23 16.60
C GLU A 97 10.58 -3.73 16.56
N LYS A 98 10.43 -3.05 17.70
CA LYS A 98 10.77 -1.62 17.84
C LYS A 98 12.26 -1.37 17.64
N ALA A 99 13.11 -2.21 18.23
CA ALA A 99 14.56 -2.13 18.04
C ALA A 99 14.94 -2.32 16.57
N ALA A 100 14.30 -3.26 15.85
CA ALA A 100 14.52 -3.45 14.42
C ALA A 100 14.09 -2.22 13.58
N MET A 101 12.97 -1.58 13.92
CA MET A 101 12.53 -0.33 13.25
C MET A 101 13.53 0.81 13.46
N LEU A 102 14.01 0.99 14.69
CA LEU A 102 15.00 2.02 15.02
C LEU A 102 16.35 1.75 14.34
N ALA A 103 16.82 0.50 14.31
CA ALA A 103 18.04 0.13 13.61
C ALA A 103 17.93 0.40 12.10
N GLN A 104 16.79 0.06 11.49
CA GLN A 104 16.52 0.37 10.08
C GLN A 104 16.51 1.88 9.81
N LEU A 105 15.80 2.66 10.64
CA LEU A 105 15.78 4.12 10.51
C LEU A 105 17.18 4.72 10.64
N ASN A 106 17.97 4.28 11.62
CA ASN A 106 19.31 4.80 11.85
C ASN A 106 20.23 4.55 10.65
N ARG A 107 20.16 3.36 10.03
CA ARG A 107 20.90 3.06 8.80
C ARG A 107 20.47 3.99 7.66
N TYR A 108 19.18 4.27 7.52
CA TYR A 108 18.69 5.15 6.45
C TYR A 108 19.10 6.61 6.62
N ARG A 109 19.33 7.09 7.85
CA ARG A 109 19.71 8.49 8.11
C ARG A 109 21.04 8.91 7.49
N GLU A 110 21.94 7.96 7.22
CA GLU A 110 23.20 8.23 6.52
C GLU A 110 22.95 8.73 5.09
N ASP A 111 21.91 8.21 4.43
CA ASP A 111 21.55 8.52 3.04
C ASP A 111 20.37 9.49 2.92
N MET A 112 19.51 9.52 3.94
CA MET A 112 18.29 10.31 4.02
C MET A 112 18.29 11.11 5.32
N PRO A 113 19.03 12.23 5.37
CA PRO A 113 18.94 13.14 6.50
C PRO A 113 17.50 13.58 6.74
N THR A 114 17.17 13.85 7.99
CA THR A 114 15.84 14.37 8.37
C THR A 114 15.54 15.62 7.53
N GLY A 115 14.40 15.62 6.84
CA GLY A 115 14.04 16.72 5.95
C GLY A 115 14.60 16.65 4.53
N CYS A 116 15.18 15.52 4.10
CA CYS A 116 15.60 15.27 2.71
C CYS A 116 14.49 15.39 1.64
N GLY A 117 13.25 15.64 2.06
CA GLY A 117 12.15 15.99 1.18
C GLY A 117 11.42 14.80 0.56
N VAL A 118 11.87 13.55 0.79
CA VAL A 118 11.14 12.36 0.31
C VAL A 118 9.92 12.11 1.20
N PRO A 119 8.69 12.29 0.68
CA PRO A 119 7.51 12.22 1.51
C PRO A 119 7.04 10.77 1.69
N LEU A 120 6.56 10.51 2.89
CA LEU A 120 5.93 9.24 3.25
C LEU A 120 4.63 9.02 2.48
N SER A 121 4.41 7.78 2.05
CA SER A 121 3.19 7.34 1.37
C SER A 121 2.40 6.32 2.18
N GLU A 122 1.10 6.25 1.90
CA GLU A 122 0.28 5.15 2.37
C GLU A 122 0.22 4.03 1.32
N ASN A 123 0.97 2.95 1.57
CA ASN A 123 1.24 1.89 0.59
C ASN A 123 0.11 0.84 0.49
N SER A 124 -1.13 1.19 0.83
CA SER A 124 -2.29 0.28 0.69
C SER A 124 -2.94 0.34 -0.68
N ILE A 125 -2.62 1.37 -1.48
CA ILE A 125 -3.02 1.49 -2.89
C ILE A 125 -1.79 1.92 -3.67
N ILE A 126 -1.39 1.15 -4.69
CA ILE A 126 -0.19 1.43 -5.47
C ILE A 126 -0.50 1.22 -6.94
N PHE A 127 -0.23 2.23 -7.75
CA PHE A 127 -0.29 2.14 -9.22
C PHE A 127 1.12 1.87 -9.75
N ARG A 128 1.25 1.07 -10.80
CA ARG A 128 2.55 0.79 -11.44
C ARG A 128 2.46 0.82 -12.95
N ASN A 129 3.50 1.35 -13.58
CA ASN A 129 3.79 1.22 -14.99
C ASN A 129 4.90 0.18 -15.16
N HIS A 130 4.54 -1.03 -15.58
CA HIS A 130 5.46 -2.17 -15.69
C HIS A 130 6.57 -1.96 -16.71
N CYS A 131 6.38 -1.04 -17.66
CA CYS A 131 7.36 -0.72 -18.69
C CYS A 131 8.30 0.43 -18.30
N ALA A 132 8.13 1.03 -17.12
CA ALA A 132 8.98 2.13 -16.69
C ALA A 132 10.37 1.64 -16.33
N THR A 133 11.38 2.40 -16.78
CA THR A 133 12.77 2.21 -16.37
C THR A 133 12.88 2.21 -14.85
N ASN A 134 13.75 1.36 -14.32
CA ASN A 134 14.03 1.21 -12.89
C ASN A 134 12.88 0.69 -12.00
N LEU A 135 11.69 0.38 -12.52
CA LEU A 135 10.62 -0.20 -11.69
C LEU A 135 11.05 -1.54 -11.07
N ALA A 136 11.50 -2.49 -11.90
CA ALA A 136 11.90 -3.81 -11.43
C ALA A 136 13.00 -3.78 -10.36
N PRO A 137 14.16 -3.10 -10.58
CA PRO A 137 15.19 -3.02 -9.54
C PRO A 137 14.72 -2.30 -8.27
N ALA A 138 13.84 -1.28 -8.38
CA ALA A 138 13.25 -0.65 -7.20
C ALA A 138 12.35 -1.61 -6.40
N MET A 139 11.53 -2.42 -7.06
CA MET A 139 10.67 -3.39 -6.37
C MET A 139 11.48 -4.52 -5.72
N GLN A 140 12.57 -4.95 -6.36
CA GLN A 140 13.51 -5.90 -5.80
C GLN A 140 14.18 -5.34 -4.53
N LEU A 141 14.74 -4.13 -4.61
CA LEU A 141 15.36 -3.47 -3.45
C LEU A 141 14.35 -3.26 -2.32
N TRP A 142 13.10 -2.88 -2.66
CA TRP A 142 12.05 -2.73 -1.67
C TRP A 142 11.72 -4.02 -0.92
N TRP A 143 11.71 -5.15 -1.63
CA TRP A 143 11.49 -6.45 -1.02
C TRP A 143 12.64 -6.89 -0.11
N GLU A 144 13.88 -6.70 -0.56
CA GLU A 144 15.08 -7.01 0.23
C GLU A 144 15.09 -6.21 1.53
N GLU A 145 14.86 -4.90 1.43
CA GLU A 145 14.76 -4.00 2.57
C GLU A 145 13.61 -4.35 3.51
N TYR A 146 12.46 -4.77 2.97
CA TYR A 146 11.35 -5.26 3.78
C TYR A 146 11.72 -6.55 4.53
N ARG A 147 12.36 -7.52 3.87
CA ARG A 147 12.65 -8.86 4.40
C ARG A 147 13.76 -8.88 5.44
N GLN A 148 14.80 -8.07 5.24
CA GLN A 148 16.01 -8.09 6.06
C GLN A 148 15.92 -7.18 7.30
N ASN A 149 14.87 -6.36 7.42
CA ASN A 149 14.73 -5.38 8.49
C ASN A 149 13.42 -5.56 9.28
N SER A 150 12.74 -4.47 9.61
CA SER A 150 11.57 -4.46 10.51
C SER A 150 10.27 -5.01 9.91
N LYS A 151 10.28 -5.50 8.65
CA LYS A 151 9.09 -5.86 7.88
C LYS A 151 8.07 -4.71 7.80
N ARG A 152 8.55 -3.46 7.69
CA ARG A 152 7.73 -2.27 7.49
C ARG A 152 7.96 -1.64 6.13
N ASP A 153 6.98 -1.83 5.24
CA ASP A 153 7.03 -1.32 3.88
C ASP A 153 6.99 0.22 3.82
N GLN A 154 6.36 0.89 4.79
CA GLN A 154 6.34 2.35 4.90
C GLN A 154 7.68 2.96 5.34
N LEU A 155 8.52 2.22 6.07
CA LEU A 155 9.87 2.66 6.40
C LEU A 155 10.82 2.46 5.21
N ALA A 156 10.71 1.32 4.53
CA ALA A 156 11.59 0.96 3.42
C ALA A 156 11.38 1.78 2.14
N LEU A 157 10.12 1.99 1.72
CA LEU A 157 9.84 2.56 0.39
C LEU A 157 10.44 3.96 0.19
N PRO A 158 10.34 4.93 1.12
CA PRO A 158 10.95 6.24 0.93
C PRO A 158 12.46 6.15 0.66
N TRP A 159 13.17 5.25 1.34
CA TRP A 159 14.60 5.03 1.11
C TRP A 159 14.89 4.39 -0.25
N VAL A 160 14.09 3.43 -0.68
CA VAL A 160 14.19 2.86 -2.04
C VAL A 160 14.02 3.94 -3.10
N LEU A 161 13.03 4.83 -2.93
CA LEU A 161 12.76 5.93 -3.86
C LEU A 161 13.87 7.00 -3.87
N GLN A 162 14.65 7.11 -2.80
CA GLN A 162 15.85 7.94 -2.77
C GLN A 162 17.03 7.27 -3.49
N LYS A 163 17.18 5.95 -3.33
CA LYS A 163 18.31 5.18 -3.87
C LYS A 163 18.20 4.86 -5.34
N VAL A 164 16.97 4.69 -5.83
CA VAL A 164 16.69 4.37 -7.22
C VAL A 164 15.98 5.56 -7.83
N ASP A 165 16.51 6.06 -8.95
CA ASP A 165 15.86 7.11 -9.74
C ASP A 165 14.57 6.54 -10.37
N LEU A 166 13.50 6.60 -9.59
CA LEU A 166 12.19 6.07 -9.92
C LEU A 166 11.18 7.23 -9.92
N SER A 167 10.60 7.52 -11.10
CA SER A 167 9.60 8.57 -11.22
C SER A 167 8.33 8.22 -10.44
N VAL A 168 7.87 9.15 -9.60
CA VAL A 168 6.71 8.96 -8.71
C VAL A 168 5.62 9.95 -9.02
N HIS A 169 4.42 9.46 -9.30
CA HIS A 169 3.21 10.27 -9.28
C HIS A 169 2.64 10.27 -7.87
N ARG A 170 2.45 11.46 -7.29
CA ARG A 170 1.94 11.60 -5.92
C ARG A 170 0.60 12.30 -5.91
N TRP A 171 -0.43 11.58 -5.48
CA TRP A 171 -1.68 12.23 -5.09
C TRP A 171 -1.49 12.89 -3.74
N GLY A 172 -1.61 14.22 -3.71
CA GLY A 172 -1.43 15.05 -2.51
C GLY A 172 -2.49 14.86 -1.42
N TRP A 173 -3.40 13.90 -1.57
CA TRP A 173 -4.48 13.57 -0.64
C TRP A 173 -4.39 12.11 -0.20
N SER A 174 -4.88 11.82 1.01
CA SER A 174 -5.01 10.44 1.49
C SER A 174 -6.37 9.86 1.11
N PHE A 175 -6.36 8.64 0.56
CA PHE A 175 -7.59 7.88 0.27
C PHE A 175 -8.38 7.46 1.51
N ARG A 176 -7.86 7.70 2.72
CA ARG A 176 -8.62 7.53 3.96
C ARG A 176 -9.63 8.65 4.21
N HIS A 177 -9.41 9.84 3.63
CA HIS A 177 -10.38 10.92 3.68
C HIS A 177 -11.55 10.63 2.73
N PRO A 178 -12.72 11.25 2.95
CA PRO A 178 -13.87 11.09 2.06
C PRO A 178 -13.48 11.39 0.60
N ASN A 179 -13.65 10.41 -0.27
CA ASN A 179 -13.31 10.50 -1.69
C ASN A 179 -14.24 9.59 -2.52
N PRO A 180 -14.44 9.86 -3.81
CA PRO A 180 -15.41 9.11 -4.60
C PRO A 180 -14.93 7.71 -4.99
N HIS A 181 -13.66 7.36 -4.81
CA HIS A 181 -13.04 6.16 -5.41
C HIS A 181 -12.94 4.97 -4.44
N PHE A 182 -12.56 5.24 -3.19
CA PHE A 182 -12.19 4.21 -2.23
C PHE A 182 -12.91 4.35 -0.90
N ILE A 183 -13.19 3.22 -0.27
CA ILE A 183 -13.53 3.15 1.15
C ILE A 183 -12.65 2.11 1.85
N ARG A 184 -12.27 2.42 3.08
CA ARG A 184 -11.59 1.47 3.97
C ARG A 184 -12.62 0.72 4.82
N MET A 185 -12.62 -0.58 4.69
CA MET A 185 -13.45 -1.48 5.48
C MET A 185 -12.76 -1.87 6.78
N PRO A 186 -13.51 -2.03 7.88
CA PRO A 186 -12.95 -2.67 9.07
C PRO A 186 -12.55 -4.11 8.75
N HIS A 187 -11.58 -4.65 9.49
CA HIS A 187 -11.28 -6.07 9.43
C HIS A 187 -12.55 -6.83 9.83
N PHE A 188 -12.92 -7.83 9.03
CA PHE A 188 -14.03 -8.71 9.38
C PHE A 188 -13.57 -9.62 10.52
N SER A 189 -13.93 -9.27 11.76
CA SER A 189 -13.71 -10.13 12.92
C SER A 189 -14.69 -11.30 12.84
N GLY A 190 -14.35 -12.34 12.08
CA GLY A 190 -15.21 -13.50 11.82
C GLY A 190 -15.54 -14.39 13.03
N ARG A 191 -15.33 -13.93 14.27
CA ARG A 191 -15.56 -14.73 15.48
C ARG A 191 -17.03 -14.82 15.91
N SER A 192 -17.97 -14.19 15.21
CA SER A 192 -19.41 -14.21 15.52
C SER A 192 -20.28 -14.21 14.27
N GLY A 193 -19.94 -15.07 13.31
CA GLY A 193 -20.49 -15.13 11.95
C GLY A 193 -21.96 -15.54 11.83
N GLY A 194 -22.89 -14.70 12.28
CA GLY A 194 -24.31 -14.74 11.91
C GLY A 194 -24.64 -13.76 10.78
N ALA A 195 -25.80 -13.92 10.14
CA ALA A 195 -26.30 -13.03 9.08
C ALA A 195 -26.28 -11.53 9.46
N LEU A 196 -26.47 -11.22 10.75
CA LEU A 196 -26.36 -9.88 11.33
C LEU A 196 -24.97 -9.24 11.16
N SER A 197 -23.89 -10.03 11.26
CA SER A 197 -22.52 -9.53 11.09
C SER A 197 -22.25 -9.10 9.64
N VAL A 198 -22.78 -9.88 8.69
CA VAL A 198 -22.72 -9.61 7.25
C VAL A 198 -23.55 -8.38 6.91
N ALA A 199 -24.78 -8.28 7.45
CA ALA A 199 -25.64 -7.11 7.27
C ALA A 199 -24.98 -5.83 7.81
N ARG A 200 -24.38 -5.86 9.01
CA ARG A 200 -23.63 -4.73 9.58
C ARG A 200 -22.44 -4.32 8.72
N TYR A 201 -21.73 -5.30 8.14
CA TYR A 201 -20.62 -5.03 7.22
C TYR A 201 -21.10 -4.27 5.97
N TYR A 202 -22.17 -4.73 5.32
CA TYR A 202 -22.74 -4.07 4.14
C TYR A 202 -23.39 -2.72 4.46
N LEU A 203 -24.05 -2.57 5.60
CA LEU A 203 -24.57 -1.28 6.07
C LEU A 203 -23.43 -0.28 6.31
N SER A 204 -22.34 -0.71 6.96
CA SER A 204 -21.14 0.11 7.14
C SER A 204 -20.57 0.56 5.80
N MET A 205 -20.49 -0.36 4.84
CA MET A 205 -20.05 -0.10 3.48
C MET A 205 -20.93 0.98 2.81
N HIS A 206 -22.25 0.77 2.80
CA HIS A 206 -23.19 1.67 2.16
C HIS A 206 -23.18 3.06 2.79
N ARG A 207 -23.18 3.15 4.13
CA ARG A 207 -23.09 4.41 4.87
C ARG A 207 -21.82 5.20 4.53
N LYS A 208 -20.67 4.52 4.43
CA LYS A 208 -19.39 5.15 4.06
C LYS A 208 -19.42 5.64 2.62
N THR A 209 -19.92 4.83 1.68
CA THR A 209 -20.05 5.21 0.27
C THR A 209 -20.93 6.46 0.11
N LEU A 210 -22.10 6.49 0.76
CA LEU A 210 -22.99 7.65 0.74
C LEU A 210 -22.32 8.89 1.34
N ARG A 211 -21.69 8.76 2.50
CA ARG A 211 -20.96 9.86 3.15
C ARG A 211 -19.88 10.43 2.22
N ASN A 212 -19.12 9.56 1.54
CA ASN A 212 -18.08 10.00 0.61
C ASN A 212 -18.67 10.75 -0.59
N ARG A 213 -19.78 10.27 -1.16
CA ARG A 213 -20.47 10.96 -2.27
C ARG A 213 -21.00 12.34 -1.87
N LEU A 214 -21.50 12.49 -0.64
CA LEU A 214 -22.00 13.77 -0.13
C LEU A 214 -20.89 14.78 0.12
N LYS A 215 -19.69 14.32 0.50
CA LYS A 215 -18.54 15.19 0.83
C LYS A 215 -17.57 15.45 -0.32
N ALA A 216 -17.71 14.73 -1.43
CA ALA A 216 -16.91 14.90 -2.64
C ALA A 216 -17.59 15.84 -3.67
N ARG A 217 -18.73 16.44 -3.30
CA ARG A 217 -19.37 17.57 -3.99
C ARG A 217 -18.92 18.85 -3.30
#